data_AF-A0A0K0XEU6-F1
#
_entry.id   AF-A0A0K0XEU6-F1
#
_cell.length_a   1.000
_cell.length_b   1.000
_cell.length_c   1.000
_cell.angle_alpha   90.00
_cell.angle_beta   90.00
_cell.angle_gamma   90.00
#
_symmetry.space_group_name_H-M   'P 1'
#
loop_
_entity.id
_entity.type
_entity.pdbx_description
1 polymer ?
#
loop_
_entity_poly.entity_id
_entity_poly.type
_entity_poly.pdbx_seq_one_letter_code
_entity_poly.pdbx_strand_id
1 'polypeptide(L)'
;MTFVNGEMQAQFMTRIRGLNPQRCLVIPVDVGKAIAMTLVADHYGEIPIAPFEFALTETGFERLSAAIRRAQIERDALVIRIGVEAASHYHRTMVARLRAAGLEVVELTPARSNMHADNSYCGC
;
A
#
# COMPACT_ATOMS: atom_id res chain seq x y z
N MET A 1 1.17 13.90 -23.00
CA MET A 1 0.09 13.14 -22.31
C MET A 1 0.53 12.98 -20.87
N THR A 2 -0.19 13.56 -19.92
CA THR A 2 0.20 13.58 -18.50
C THR A 2 -0.50 12.45 -17.78
N PHE A 3 0.24 11.45 -17.31
CA PHE A 3 -0.33 10.38 -16.50
C PHE A 3 -0.65 10.91 -15.09
N VAL A 4 -1.79 10.50 -14.53
CA VAL A 4 -2.10 10.74 -13.11
C VAL A 4 -0.97 10.10 -12.29
N ASN A 5 -0.34 10.87 -11.40
CA ASN A 5 0.86 10.49 -10.64
C ASN A 5 2.14 10.22 -11.48
N GLY A 6 2.21 10.72 -12.72
CA GLY A 6 3.33 10.46 -13.64
C GLY A 6 4.72 10.88 -13.11
N GLU A 7 4.82 12.00 -12.39
CA GLU A 7 6.09 12.44 -11.79
C GLU A 7 6.55 11.49 -10.67
N MET A 8 5.63 11.08 -9.80
CA MET A 8 5.93 10.13 -8.72
C MET A 8 6.30 8.75 -9.28
N GLN A 9 5.66 8.33 -10.36
CA GLN A 9 6.04 7.12 -11.09
C GLN A 9 7.44 7.27 -11.68
N ALA A 10 7.76 8.38 -12.36
CA ALA A 10 9.07 8.62 -12.95
C ALA A 10 10.19 8.66 -11.90
N GLN A 11 9.96 9.29 -10.74
CA GLN A 11 10.89 9.32 -9.62
C GLN A 11 11.14 7.90 -9.08
N PHE A 12 10.08 7.11 -8.90
CA PHE A 12 10.22 5.72 -8.47
C PHE A 12 11.02 4.89 -9.48
N MET A 13 10.67 4.98 -10.76
CA MET A 13 11.37 4.25 -11.82
C MET A 13 12.85 4.65 -11.92
N THR A 14 13.16 5.92 -11.67
CA THR A 14 14.55 6.40 -11.57
C THR A 14 15.28 5.75 -10.40
N ARG A 15 14.64 5.66 -9.23
CA ARG A 15 15.20 5.08 -8.01
C ARG A 15 15.49 3.58 -8.13
N ILE A 16 14.61 2.82 -8.79
CA ILE A 16 14.77 1.36 -8.92
C ILE A 16 15.61 0.95 -10.12
N ARG A 17 15.98 1.89 -11.00
CA ARG A 17 16.76 1.60 -12.22
C ARG A 17 18.12 1.01 -11.85
N GLY A 18 18.43 -0.16 -12.42
CA GLY A 18 19.69 -0.86 -12.18
C GLY A 18 19.74 -1.67 -10.88
N LEU A 19 18.70 -1.64 -10.05
CA LEU A 19 18.57 -2.56 -8.92
C LEU A 19 18.16 -3.95 -9.41
N ASN A 20 18.56 -4.99 -8.68
CA ASN A 20 18.04 -6.34 -8.89
C ASN A 20 16.52 -6.33 -8.62
N PRO A 21 15.66 -6.70 -9.60
CA PRO A 21 14.21 -6.68 -9.41
C PRO A 21 13.72 -7.59 -8.27
N GLN A 22 14.43 -8.68 -7.92
CA GLN A 22 14.10 -9.52 -6.75
C GLN A 22 14.21 -8.75 -5.42
N ARG A 23 15.01 -7.68 -5.38
CA ARG A 23 15.24 -6.84 -4.19
C ARG A 23 14.29 -5.65 -4.10
N CYS A 24 13.31 -5.57 -4.99
CA CYS A 24 12.33 -4.49 -5.06
C CYS A 24 10.93 -5.07 -4.80
N LEU A 25 10.38 -4.83 -3.61
CA LEU A 25 9.10 -5.38 -3.19
C LEU A 25 7.94 -4.41 -3.46
N VAL A 26 6.83 -4.98 -3.91
CA VAL A 26 5.53 -4.33 -4.05
C VAL A 26 4.49 -5.05 -3.19
N ILE A 27 3.72 -4.25 -2.45
CA ILE A 27 2.71 -4.75 -1.53
C ILE A 27 1.40 -4.03 -1.86
N PRO A 28 0.55 -4.60 -2.72
CA PRO A 28 -0.81 -4.11 -2.88
C PRO A 28 -1.62 -4.43 -1.61
N VAL A 29 -2.42 -3.48 -1.16
CA VAL A 29 -3.38 -3.61 -0.07
C VAL A 29 -4.73 -3.16 -0.61
N ASP A 30 -5.61 -4.13 -0.83
CA ASP A 30 -7.00 -3.89 -1.17
C ASP A 30 -7.82 -3.79 0.14
N VAL A 31 -8.45 -2.64 0.36
CA VAL A 31 -9.16 -2.34 1.60
C VAL A 31 -10.66 -2.51 1.39
N GLY A 32 -11.26 -3.45 2.12
CA GLY A 32 -12.71 -3.55 2.24
C GLY A 32 -13.26 -2.63 3.34
N LYS A 33 -14.22 -3.14 4.14
CA LYS A 33 -14.74 -2.41 5.32
C LYS A 33 -13.86 -2.63 6.56
N ALA A 34 -13.86 -3.85 7.07
CA ALA A 34 -13.13 -4.22 8.30
C ALA A 34 -11.91 -5.11 8.03
N ILE A 35 -11.79 -5.61 6.79
CA ILE A 35 -10.76 -6.55 6.35
C ILE A 35 -10.10 -5.96 5.11
N ALA A 36 -8.79 -6.17 5.00
CA ALA A 36 -8.01 -5.91 3.80
C ALA A 36 -7.34 -7.19 3.32
N MET A 37 -7.12 -7.29 2.01
CA MET A 37 -6.33 -8.37 1.39
C MET A 37 -5.01 -7.78 0.88
N THR A 38 -3.94 -8.57 1.00
CA THR A 38 -2.61 -8.18 0.54
C THR A 38 -1.81 -9.38 0.06
N LEU A 39 -0.74 -9.10 -0.68
CA LEU A 39 0.32 -10.05 -0.99
C LEU A 39 1.65 -9.30 -0.98
N VAL A 40 2.76 -10.02 -0.91
CA VAL A 40 4.09 -9.43 -1.12
C VAL A 40 4.69 -10.05 -2.36
N ALA A 41 4.99 -9.22 -3.36
CA ALA A 41 5.64 -9.65 -4.59
C ALA A 41 6.93 -8.86 -4.83
N ASP A 42 7.87 -9.45 -5.56
CA ASP A 42 9.00 -8.70 -6.12
C ASP A 42 8.69 -8.19 -7.55
N HIS A 43 9.65 -7.49 -8.17
CA HIS A 43 9.46 -6.96 -9.53
C HIS A 43 9.59 -8.01 -10.65
N TYR A 44 9.96 -9.26 -10.35
CA TYR A 44 9.78 -10.38 -11.28
C TYR A 44 8.37 -10.98 -11.20
N GLY A 45 7.60 -10.62 -10.17
CA GLY A 45 6.28 -11.18 -9.90
C GLY A 45 6.34 -12.46 -9.05
N GLU A 46 7.49 -12.79 -8.46
CA GLU A 46 7.56 -13.86 -7.47
C GLU A 46 6.89 -13.40 -6.17
N ILE A 47 6.21 -14.34 -5.49
CA ILE A 47 5.38 -14.04 -4.32
C ILE A 47 6.01 -14.71 -3.08
N PRO A 48 7.03 -14.10 -2.42
CA PRO A 48 7.66 -14.66 -1.23
C PRO A 48 6.70 -14.84 -0.05
N ILE A 49 5.62 -14.04 0.00
CA ILE A 49 4.55 -14.21 0.98
C ILE A 49 3.23 -14.35 0.24
N ALA A 50 2.63 -15.54 0.35
CA ALA A 50 1.34 -15.85 -0.25
C ALA A 50 0.26 -14.83 0.16
N PRO A 51 -0.74 -14.57 -0.70
CA PRO A 51 -1.81 -13.64 -0.38
C PRO A 51 -2.53 -13.98 0.93
N PHE A 52 -2.91 -12.96 1.70
CA PHE A 52 -3.65 -13.13 2.93
C PHE A 52 -4.55 -11.95 3.26
N GLU A 53 -5.59 -12.24 4.04
CA GLU A 53 -6.47 -11.23 4.62
C GLU A 53 -6.02 -10.86 6.03
N PHE A 54 -6.25 -9.61 6.42
CA PHE A 54 -6.04 -9.12 7.78
C PHE A 54 -7.10 -8.09 8.15
N ALA A 55 -7.44 -8.02 9.44
CA ALA A 55 -8.37 -7.02 9.96
C ALA A 55 -7.71 -5.64 10.01
N LEU A 56 -8.49 -4.56 9.86
CA LEU A 56 -8.02 -3.18 10.05
C LEU A 56 -7.88 -2.82 11.53
N THR A 57 -7.09 -3.61 12.25
CA THR A 57 -6.80 -3.46 13.68
C THR A 57 -5.28 -3.44 13.90
N GLU A 58 -4.83 -3.10 15.12
CA GLU A 58 -3.39 -3.13 15.44
C GLU A 58 -2.80 -4.53 15.26
N THR A 59 -3.51 -5.59 15.67
CA THR A 59 -3.06 -6.98 15.44
C THR A 59 -2.95 -7.31 13.95
N GLY A 60 -3.86 -6.80 13.12
CA GLY A 60 -3.77 -6.97 11.67
C GLY A 60 -2.61 -6.19 11.06
N PHE A 61 -2.33 -4.98 11.55
CA PHE A 61 -1.15 -4.21 11.19
C PHE A 61 0.15 -4.94 11.57
N GLU A 62 0.24 -5.51 12.77
CA GLU A 62 1.40 -6.29 13.20
C GLU A 62 1.62 -7.52 12.32
N ARG A 63 0.53 -8.20 11.92
CA ARG A 63 0.60 -9.32 10.97
C ARG A 63 1.14 -8.88 9.61
N LEU A 64 0.65 -7.76 9.06
CA LEU A 64 1.16 -7.18 7.82
C LEU A 64 2.64 -6.81 7.95
N SER A 65 3.01 -6.14 9.02
CA SER A 65 4.38 -5.70 9.30
C SER A 65 5.36 -6.87 9.41
N ALA A 66 4.95 -7.95 10.09
CA ALA A 66 5.73 -9.18 10.19
C ALA A 66 5.94 -9.84 8.81
N ALA A 67 4.90 -9.88 7.97
CA ALA A 67 4.99 -10.40 6.61
C ALA A 67 5.97 -9.58 5.73
N ILE A 68 5.85 -8.25 5.75
CA ILE A 68 6.75 -7.33 5.03
C ILE A 68 8.20 -7.53 5.51
N ARG A 69 8.41 -7.57 6.82
CA ARG A 69 9.75 -7.75 7.41
C ARG A 69 10.37 -9.09 7.01
N ARG A 70 9.58 -10.17 7.02
CA ARG A 70 10.04 -11.49 6.58
C ARG A 70 10.49 -11.45 5.12
N ALA A 71 9.66 -10.91 4.23
CA ALA A 71 10.00 -10.77 2.81
C ALA A 71 11.23 -9.88 2.58
N GLN A 72 11.34 -8.78 3.34
CA GLN A 72 12.49 -7.88 3.29
C GLN A 72 13.80 -8.61 3.60
N ILE A 73 13.81 -9.44 4.65
CA ILE A 73 14.98 -10.23 5.04
C ILE A 73 15.27 -11.31 3.99
N GLU A 74 14.25 -12.05 3.55
CA GLU A 74 14.40 -13.14 2.58
C GLU A 74 14.95 -12.66 1.23
N ARG A 75 14.55 -11.46 0.80
CA ARG A 75 14.93 -10.88 -0.51
C ARG A 75 16.04 -9.84 -0.43
N ASP A 76 16.61 -9.59 0.75
CA ASP A 76 17.55 -8.49 0.99
C ASP A 76 17.06 -7.17 0.35
N ALA A 77 15.78 -6.86 0.60
CA ALA A 77 15.07 -5.85 -0.18
C ALA A 77 15.61 -4.44 0.10
N LEU A 78 15.90 -3.71 -0.98
CA LEU A 78 16.38 -2.32 -0.96
C LEU A 78 15.24 -1.32 -1.06
N VAL A 79 14.14 -1.74 -1.68
CA VAL A 79 12.97 -0.90 -1.92
C VAL A 79 11.73 -1.70 -1.56
N ILE A 80 10.84 -1.08 -0.80
CA ILE A 80 9.53 -1.63 -0.41
C ILE A 80 8.52 -0.53 -0.68
N ARG A 81 7.55 -0.80 -1.55
CA ARG A 81 6.49 0.17 -1.87
C ARG A 81 5.12 -0.45 -1.65
N ILE A 82 4.30 0.22 -0.85
CA ILE A 82 2.96 -0.24 -0.50
C ILE A 82 1.94 0.57 -1.29
N GLY A 83 1.15 -0.10 -2.12
CA GLY A 83 0.02 0.50 -2.82
C GLY A 83 -1.26 0.20 -2.05
N VAL A 84 -1.95 1.21 -1.54
CA VAL A 84 -3.21 1.03 -0.79
C VAL A 84 -4.37 1.50 -1.65
N GLU A 85 -5.29 0.60 -1.99
CA GLU A 85 -6.52 0.96 -2.65
C GLU A 85 -7.44 1.71 -1.69
N ALA A 86 -7.79 2.95 -2.06
CA ALA A 86 -8.58 3.82 -1.22
C ALA A 86 -10.07 3.43 -1.25
N ALA A 87 -10.55 2.76 -0.20
CA ALA A 87 -11.98 2.52 0.02
C ALA A 87 -12.54 3.41 1.15
N SER A 88 -13.38 4.39 0.79
CA SER A 88 -14.07 5.30 1.72
C SER A 88 -13.13 5.86 2.83
N HIS A 89 -13.53 5.88 4.10
CA HIS A 89 -12.70 6.34 5.22
C HIS A 89 -11.91 5.22 5.93
N TYR A 90 -12.18 3.94 5.62
CA TYR A 90 -11.61 2.80 6.33
C TYR A 90 -10.09 2.66 6.18
N HIS A 91 -9.55 2.99 5.01
CA HIS A 91 -8.12 2.89 4.73
C HIS A 91 -7.29 3.96 5.46
N ARG A 92 -7.88 5.09 5.84
CA ARG A 92 -7.13 6.28 6.33
C ARG A 92 -6.29 5.99 7.57
N THR A 93 -6.86 5.29 8.55
CA THR A 93 -6.15 4.93 9.79
C THR A 93 -4.99 3.97 9.51
N MET A 94 -5.21 3.00 8.61
CA MET A 94 -4.16 2.06 8.20
C MET A 94 -3.02 2.77 7.47
N VAL A 95 -3.33 3.65 6.52
CA VAL A 95 -2.33 4.48 5.81
C VAL A 95 -1.53 5.34 6.79
N ALA A 96 -2.19 5.98 7.75
CA ALA A 96 -1.52 6.78 8.78
C ALA A 96 -0.57 5.92 9.61
N ARG A 97 -1.00 4.71 10.02
CA ARG A 97 -0.17 3.77 10.80
C ARG A 97 1.04 3.25 10.02
N LEU A 98 0.86 2.91 8.73
CA LEU A 98 1.95 2.49 7.84
C LEU A 98 2.99 3.60 7.65
N ARG A 99 2.54 4.84 7.42
CA ARG A 99 3.42 6.01 7.32
C ARG A 99 4.16 6.29 8.63
N ALA A 100 3.48 6.17 9.77
CA ALA A 100 4.10 6.31 11.09
C ALA A 100 5.16 5.23 11.37
N ALA A 101 5.04 4.06 10.75
CA ALA A 101 6.04 2.99 10.79
C ALA A 101 7.21 3.23 9.81
N GLY A 102 7.25 4.37 9.10
CA GLY A 102 8.29 4.71 8.14
C GLY A 102 8.16 4.03 6.77
N LEU A 103 7.01 3.43 6.47
CA LEU A 103 6.79 2.74 5.21
C LEU A 103 6.36 3.71 4.10
N GLU A 104 6.85 3.48 2.89
CA GLU A 104 6.46 4.25 1.70
C GLU A 104 5.10 3.77 1.18
N VAL A 105 4.08 4.62 1.36
CA VAL A 105 2.70 4.33 0.99
C VAL A 105 2.21 5.23 -0.14
N VAL A 106 1.69 4.60 -1.19
CA VAL A 106 0.98 5.25 -2.29
C VAL A 106 -0.49 4.89 -2.22
N GLU A 107 -1.35 5.90 -2.09
CA GLU A 107 -2.80 5.70 -2.14
C GLU A 107 -3.25 5.68 -3.60
N LEU A 108 -3.95 4.62 -3.99
CA LEU A 108 -4.52 4.42 -5.32
C LEU A 108 -6.03 4.65 -5.21
N THR A 109 -6.53 5.70 -5.85
CA THR A 109 -7.97 5.95 -5.93
C THR A 109 -8.51 5.37 -7.23
N PRO A 110 -9.29 4.27 -7.22
CA PRO A 110 -10.11 3.93 -8.38
C PRO A 110 -11.03 5.13 -8.62
N ALA A 111 -11.10 5.60 -9.88
CA ALA A 111 -11.66 6.89 -10.30
C ALA A 111 -12.72 7.47 -9.34
N ARG A 112 -12.50 8.70 -8.86
CA ARG A 112 -13.45 9.43 -8.00
C ARG A 112 -14.87 9.29 -8.55
N SER A 113 -15.70 8.44 -7.96
CA SER A 113 -17.14 8.61 -8.08
C SER A 113 -17.44 9.89 -7.31
N ASN A 114 -17.86 10.94 -8.02
CA ASN A 114 -18.38 12.15 -7.40
C ASN A 114 -19.60 11.78 -6.56
N MET A 115 -19.39 11.39 -5.30
CA MET A 115 -20.43 11.41 -4.30
C MET A 115 -20.13 12.63 -3.43
N HIS A 116 -20.74 13.76 -3.81
CA HIS A 116 -20.90 14.89 -2.90
C HIS A 116 -21.63 14.38 -1.66
N ALA A 117 -20.89 14.04 -0.61
CA ALA A 117 -21.44 14.03 0.73
C ALA A 117 -21.51 15.49 1.17
N ASP A 118 -22.66 16.10 0.87
CA ASP A 118 -23.06 17.39 1.39
C ASP A 118 -23.11 17.26 2.93
N ASN A 119 -22.12 17.86 3.59
CA ASN A 119 -21.97 17.78 5.04
C ASN A 119 -22.80 18.89 5.69
N SER A 120 -24.10 18.63 5.84
CA SER A 120 -25.03 19.52 6.53
C SER A 120 -25.60 18.87 7.80
N TYR A 121 -24.74 18.48 8.74
CA TYR A 121 -25.13 18.36 10.16
C TYR A 121 -23.95 18.68 11.08
N CYS A 122 -23.79 19.96 11.40
CA CYS A 122 -23.22 20.44 12.66
C CYS A 122 -23.73 21.86 12.89
N GLY A 123 -24.92 21.97 13.50
CA GLY A 123 -25.44 23.20 14.08
C GLY A 123 -25.37 23.06 15.60
N CYS A 124 -24.83 24.09 16.25
CA CYS A 124 -24.77 24.27 17.70
C CYS A 124 -26.16 24.26 18.34
#